data_AF-A0A1G9NMT7-F1
#
_entry.id   AF-A0A1G9NMT7-F1
#
_cell.length_a   1.000
_cell.length_b   1.000
_cell.length_c   1.000
_cell.angle_alpha   90.00
_cell.angle_beta   90.00
_cell.angle_gamma   90.00
#
_symmetry.space_group_name_H-M   'P 1'
#
loop_
_entity.id
_entity.type
_entity.pdbx_description
1 polymer ?
#
loop_
_entity_poly.entity_id
_entity_poly.type
_entity_poly.pdbx_seq_one_letter_code
_entity_poly.pdbx_strand_id
1 'polypeptide(L)'
;MSNHIIILSTTVNNPTDLQYVSQAMSTFPEIVEWSVDLEDCDKILRIVCENNIGDQLVKQLSILGMYTEILEVFDGNGNSLGPYNVMVAAKNL
;
A
#
# COMPACT_ATOMS: atom_id res chain seq x y z
N MET A 1 19.50 -2.40 9.60
CA MET A 1 18.43 -3.06 8.85
C MET A 1 18.08 -2.14 7.70
N SER A 2 17.84 -2.70 6.52
CA SER A 2 17.55 -1.92 5.33
C SER A 2 16.07 -2.11 5.00
N ASN A 3 15.28 -1.04 5.09
CA ASN A 3 13.82 -1.10 4.97
C ASN A 3 13.40 -1.20 3.51
N HIS A 4 12.30 -1.91 3.26
CA HIS A 4 11.61 -1.91 1.98
C HIS A 4 10.74 -0.66 1.85
N ILE A 5 10.57 -0.19 0.62
CA ILE A 5 9.61 0.87 0.28
C ILE A 5 8.59 0.28 -0.69
N ILE A 6 7.31 0.43 -0.39
CA ILE A 6 6.21 -0.04 -1.22
C ILE A 6 5.40 1.17 -1.66
N ILE A 7 5.21 1.32 -2.97
CA ILE A 7 4.40 2.38 -3.57
C ILE A 7 3.13 1.76 -4.13
N LEU A 8 1.99 2.19 -3.59
CA LEU A 8 0.66 1.74 -4.00
C LEU A 8 -0.10 2.92 -4.62
N SER A 9 -0.87 2.65 -5.67
CA SER A 9 -2.02 3.51 -6.00
C SER A 9 -3.21 3.07 -5.16
N THR A 10 -4.08 4.01 -4.78
CA THR A 10 -5.29 3.70 -4.00
C THR A 10 -6.49 4.55 -4.42
N THR A 11 -7.70 4.11 -4.08
CA THR A 11 -8.92 4.89 -4.28
C THR A 11 -9.33 5.73 -3.06
N VAL A 12 -8.45 5.89 -2.06
CA VAL A 12 -8.70 6.70 -0.85
C VAL A 12 -9.00 8.15 -1.22
N ASN A 13 -10.17 8.65 -0.85
CA ASN A 13 -10.66 9.99 -1.27
C ASN A 13 -11.16 10.86 -0.14
N ASN A 14 -11.39 10.28 1.04
CA ASN A 14 -12.08 10.97 2.11
C ASN A 14 -11.43 10.66 3.47
N PRO A 15 -11.70 11.49 4.49
CA PRO A 15 -11.14 11.28 5.83
C PRO A 15 -11.51 9.95 6.48
N THR A 16 -12.65 9.35 6.12
CA THR A 16 -13.08 8.03 6.62
C THR A 16 -12.20 6.93 6.04
N ASP A 17 -11.91 6.97 4.73
CA ASP A 17 -10.97 6.05 4.08
C ASP A 17 -9.60 6.14 4.76
N LEU A 18 -9.14 7.35 5.08
CA LEU A 18 -7.88 7.57 5.79
C LEU A 18 -7.85 6.90 7.18
N GLN A 19 -8.98 6.91 7.89
CA GLN A 19 -9.11 6.20 9.17
C GLN A 19 -9.00 4.69 8.98
N TYR A 20 -9.64 4.13 7.95
CA TYR A 20 -9.54 2.70 7.64
C TYR A 20 -8.14 2.29 7.21
N VAL A 21 -7.46 3.10 6.40
CA VAL A 21 -6.05 2.90 6.03
C VAL A 21 -5.17 2.91 7.28
N SER A 22 -5.32 3.92 8.14
CA SER A 22 -4.56 4.02 9.39
C SER A 22 -4.76 2.78 10.27
N GLN A 23 -6.00 2.32 10.41
CA GLN A 23 -6.32 1.10 11.15
C GLN A 23 -5.68 -0.13 10.48
N ALA A 24 -5.72 -0.25 9.16
CA ALA A 24 -5.06 -1.33 8.44
C ALA A 24 -3.55 -1.35 8.71
N MET A 25 -2.88 -0.20 8.60
CA MET A 25 -1.43 -0.10 8.85
C MET A 25 -1.07 -0.51 10.28
N SER A 26 -1.91 -0.18 11.26
CA SER A 26 -1.69 -0.56 12.66
C SER A 26 -1.69 -2.08 12.92
N THR A 27 -2.20 -2.88 11.99
CA THR A 27 -2.18 -4.35 12.09
C THR A 27 -0.85 -4.98 11.66
N PHE A 28 0.04 -4.20 11.03
CA PHE A 28 1.33 -4.67 10.55
C PHE A 28 2.45 -4.10 11.43
N PRO A 29 3.01 -4.88 12.37
CA PRO A 29 4.08 -4.41 13.25
C PRO A 29 5.39 -4.12 12.48
N GLU A 30 5.51 -4.62 11.26
CA GLU A 30 6.68 -4.45 10.39
C GLU A 30 6.69 -3.09 9.67
N ILE A 31 5.59 -2.32 9.74
CA ILE A 31 5.52 -0.97 9.17
C ILE A 31 6.23 0.00 10.08
N VAL A 32 7.22 0.69 9.52
CA VAL A 32 8.00 1.73 10.19
C VAL A 32 7.35 3.09 9.99
N GLU A 33 6.89 3.36 8.77
CA GLU A 33 6.30 4.65 8.38
C GLU A 33 5.35 4.44 7.20
N TRP A 34 4.30 5.25 7.11
CA TRP A 34 3.48 5.34 5.92
C TRP A 34 2.99 6.77 5.70
N SER A 35 2.74 7.12 4.45
CA SER A 35 2.17 8.40 4.06
C SER A 35 1.20 8.19 2.90
N VAL A 36 0.13 8.96 2.85
CA VAL A 36 -0.78 9.00 1.71
C VAL A 36 -0.82 10.42 1.18
N ASP A 37 -0.63 10.55 -0.13
CA ASP A 37 -0.84 11.80 -0.83
C ASP A 37 -2.32 11.91 -1.19
N LEU A 38 -3.02 12.85 -0.55
CA LEU A 38 -4.44 13.16 -0.80
C LEU A 38 -4.60 14.36 -1.74
N GLU A 39 -3.53 15.12 -1.99
CA GLU A 39 -3.57 16.35 -2.79
C GLU A 39 -3.28 16.06 -4.28
N ASP A 40 -2.55 14.97 -4.57
CA ASP A 40 -2.35 14.49 -5.93
C ASP A 40 -3.51 13.58 -6.42
N CYS A 41 -3.90 13.79 -7.68
CA CYS A 41 -4.90 12.98 -8.39
C CYS A 41 -4.62 11.47 -8.33
N ASP A 42 -3.35 11.09 -8.17
CA ASP A 42 -2.84 9.74 -8.26
C ASP A 42 -3.02 8.92 -6.97
N LYS A 43 -3.37 9.56 -5.84
CA LYS A 43 -3.69 8.94 -4.55
C LYS A 43 -2.67 7.87 -4.17
N ILE A 44 -1.44 8.31 -3.98
CA ILE A 44 -0.31 7.42 -3.75
C ILE A 44 -0.19 7.12 -2.26
N LEU A 45 -0.16 5.84 -1.92
CA LEU A 45 0.13 5.36 -0.57
C LEU A 45 1.56 4.77 -0.57
N ARG A 46 2.44 5.42 0.18
CA ARG A 46 3.83 5.00 0.38
C ARG A 46 3.96 4.33 1.74
N ILE A 47 4.55 3.15 1.77
CA ILE A 47 4.86 2.41 3.00
C ILE A 47 6.36 2.16 3.09
N VAL A 48 6.92 2.33 4.29
CA VAL A 48 8.27 1.89 4.68
C VAL A 48 8.11 0.76 5.68
N CYS A 49 8.69 -0.40 5.40
CA CYS A 49 8.51 -1.59 6.22
C CYS A 49 9.78 -2.45 6.27
N GLU A 50 9.94 -3.24 7.33
CA GLU A 50 11.12 -4.09 7.52
C GLU A 50 11.18 -5.21 6.47
N ASN A 51 10.04 -5.85 6.20
CA ASN A 51 9.90 -6.85 5.15
C ASN A 51 8.93 -6.38 4.07
N ASN A 52 9.02 -7.00 2.90
CA ASN A 52 8.08 -6.77 1.84
C ASN A 52 6.71 -7.41 2.16
N ILE A 53 5.73 -6.56 2.44
CA ILE A 53 4.36 -6.93 2.80
C ILE A 53 3.32 -6.50 1.75
N GLY A 54 3.75 -6.19 0.51
CA GLY A 54 2.90 -5.58 -0.51
C GLY A 54 1.60 -6.35 -0.77
N ASP A 55 1.70 -7.66 -0.96
CA ASP A 55 0.54 -8.53 -1.20
C ASP A 55 -0.45 -8.55 -0.02
N GLN A 56 0.07 -8.46 1.20
CA GLN A 56 -0.74 -8.49 2.41
C GLN A 56 -1.50 -7.16 2.56
N LEU A 57 -0.84 -6.05 2.23
CA LEU A 57 -1.46 -4.72 2.22
C LEU A 57 -2.59 -4.62 1.19
N VAL A 58 -2.36 -5.07 -0.05
CA VAL A 58 -3.40 -5.06 -1.10
C VAL A 58 -4.62 -5.87 -0.66
N LYS A 59 -4.41 -7.06 -0.10
CA LYS A 59 -5.51 -7.90 0.42
C LYS A 59 -6.27 -7.21 1.54
N GLN A 60 -5.55 -6.62 2.51
CA GLN A 60 -6.16 -5.97 3.66
C GLN A 60 -6.99 -4.75 3.25
N LEU A 61 -6.47 -3.92 2.33
CA LEU A 61 -7.16 -2.74 1.82
C LEU A 61 -8.36 -3.12 0.95
N SER A 62 -8.27 -4.21 0.19
CA SER A 62 -9.39 -4.76 -0.57
C SER A 62 -10.55 -5.22 0.32
N ILE A 63 -10.27 -5.85 1.48
CA ILE A 63 -11.30 -6.22 2.47
C ILE A 63 -12.05 -4.99 3.00
N LEU A 64 -11.37 -3.83 3.06
CA LEU A 64 -11.95 -2.55 3.47
C LEU A 64 -12.70 -1.83 2.34
N GLY A 65 -12.84 -2.46 1.17
CA GLY A 65 -13.56 -1.92 0.01
C GLY A 65 -12.73 -0.95 -0.84
N MET A 66 -11.41 -0.89 -0.65
CA MET A 66 -10.52 -0.03 -1.43
C MET A 66 -9.87 -0.81 -2.57
N TYR A 67 -9.80 -0.19 -3.75
CA TYR A 67 -8.97 -0.71 -4.83
C TYR A 67 -7.54 -0.18 -4.65
N THR A 68 -6.57 -1.08 -4.71
CA THR A 68 -5.15 -0.75 -4.58
C THR A 68 -4.31 -1.60 -5.51
N GLU A 69 -3.29 -0.99 -6.10
CA GLU A 69 -2.34 -1.66 -7.00
C GLU A 69 -0.91 -1.31 -6.58
N ILE A 70 -0.03 -2.31 -6.61
CA ILE A 70 1.40 -2.09 -6.37
C ILE A 70 2.00 -1.49 -7.64
N LEU A 71 2.51 -0.28 -7.53
CA LEU A 71 3.20 0.40 -8.62
C LEU A 71 4.69 0.05 -8.64
N GLU A 72 5.30 -0.04 -7.46
CA GLU A 72 6.74 -0.29 -7.33
C GLU A 72 7.10 -0.77 -5.93
N VAL A 73 8.15 -1.58 -5.83
CA VAL A 73 8.75 -2.00 -4.56
C VAL A 73 10.25 -1.80 -4.62
N PHE A 74 10.83 -1.20 -3.59
CA PHE A 74 12.27 -1.05 -3.46
C PHE A 74 12.80 -1.88 -2.29
N ASP A 75 13.93 -2.55 -2.49
CA ASP A 75 14.70 -3.13 -1.39
C ASP A 75 15.41 -2.03 -0.58
N GLY A 76 15.98 -2.40 0.56
CA GLY A 76 16.70 -1.45 1.39
C GLY A 76 18.05 -0.96 0.85
N ASN A 77 18.47 -1.42 -0.34
CA ASN A 77 19.59 -0.84 -1.09
C ASN A 77 19.10 0.15 -2.16
N GLY A 78 17.79 0.35 -2.29
CA GLY A 78 17.18 1.21 -3.30
C GLY A 78 17.01 0.54 -4.67
N ASN A 79 17.21 -0.78 -4.77
CA ASN A 79 16.95 -1.50 -6.01
C ASN A 79 15.44 -1.66 -6.20
N SER A 80 14.95 -1.27 -7.38
CA SER A 80 13.58 -1.60 -7.80
C SER A 80 13.46 -3.11 -7.97
N LEU A 81 12.44 -3.68 -7.32
CA LEU A 81 12.02 -5.07 -7.44
C LEU A 81 10.87 -5.21 -8.44
N GLY A 82 10.36 -4.09 -8.96
CA GLY A 82 9.22 -4.01 -9.86
C GLY A 82 7.87 -4.15 -9.14
N PRO A 83 6.75 -3.81 -9.82
CA PRO A 83 5.44 -4.22 -9.37
C PRO A 83 5.29 -5.74 -9.45
N TYR A 84 4.68 -6.35 -8.43
CA TYR A 84 4.21 -7.73 -8.57
C TYR A 84 2.97 -7.74 -9.47
N ASN A 85 2.95 -8.61 -10.47
CA ASN A 85 1.76 -8.88 -11.27
C ASN A 85 0.69 -9.57 -10.40
N VAL A 86 -0.04 -8.82 -9.58
CA VAL A 86 -1.20 -9.34 -8.85
C VAL A 86 -2.45 -8.82 -9.54
N MET A 87 -2.91 -9.59 -10.53
CA MET A 87 -4.29 -9.50 -11.00
C MET A 87 -5.23 -9.92 -9.86
N VAL A 88 -5.51 -9.02 -8.90
CA VAL A 88 -6.72 -9.17 -8.07
C VAL A 88 -7.85 -8.57 -8.88
N ALA A 89 -8.47 -9.43 -9.70
CA ALA A 89 -9.69 -9.10 -10.41
C ALA A 89 -10.78 -8.77 -9.39
N ALA A 90 -11.02 -7.48 -9.13
CA ALA A 90 -12.32 -7.01 -8.69
C ALA A 90 -13.29 -7.07 -9.88
N LYS A 91 -13.64 -8.30 -10.29
CA LYS A 91 -14.84 -8.54 -11.11
C LYS A 91 -15.92 -9.10 -10.20
N ASN A 92 -17.07 -8.44 -10.26
CA ASN A 92 -18.40 -8.87 -9.81
C ASN A 92 -18.82 -8.38 -8.42
N LEU A 93 -19.29 -7.13 -8.36
CA LEU A 93 -20.56 -6.78 -7.72
C LEU A 93 -21.35 -5.87 -8.67
#